data_AF-A0AAW6TMR0-F1
#
_entry.id   AF-A0AAW6TMR0-F1
#
_cell.length_a   1.000
_cell.length_b   1.000
_cell.length_c   1.000
_cell.angle_alpha   90.00
_cell.angle_beta   90.00
_cell.angle_gamma   90.00
#
_symmetry.space_group_name_H-M   'P 1'
#
loop_
_entity.id
_entity.type
_entity.pdbx_description
1 polymer ?
#
loop_
_entity_poly.entity_id
_entity_poly.type
_entity_poly.pdbx_seq_one_letter_code
_entity_poly.pdbx_strand_id
1 'polypeptide(L)'
;MKNSLLLFLLMIGTITFAQNTKTENVQSLKITQKKCLKKKGFNLVLAAVVSDSRCPEGVTCIWAGEASVTVSVYKDSKLVEDHTMVFSMKNEQENRQWFSKYLPEKQKNVKSFSVFPYPKEGVKINPKNYYVKIGYIK
;
A
#
# COMPACT_ATOMS: atom_id res chain seq x y z
N MET A 1 -62.93 8.53 24.65
CA MET A 1 -61.87 7.80 23.92
C MET A 1 -60.66 8.71 23.78
N LYS A 2 -59.93 8.88 24.88
CA LYS A 2 -58.78 9.78 25.01
C LYS A 2 -57.83 9.00 25.90
N ASN A 3 -56.67 8.61 25.35
CA ASN A 3 -55.46 8.09 26.02
C ASN A 3 -54.64 7.13 25.14
N SER A 4 -55.07 6.78 23.93
CA SER A 4 -54.31 5.88 23.05
C SER A 4 -53.38 6.62 22.08
N LEU A 5 -52.59 7.57 22.57
CA LEU A 5 -51.63 8.33 21.74
C LEU A 5 -50.30 8.63 22.46
N LEU A 6 -50.05 7.96 23.58
CA LEU A 6 -48.83 8.15 24.40
C LEU A 6 -47.93 6.92 24.47
N LEU A 7 -48.15 5.89 23.64
CA LEU A 7 -47.35 4.66 23.67
C LEU A 7 -46.41 4.44 22.48
N PHE A 8 -46.37 5.35 21.49
CA PHE A 8 -45.51 5.20 20.30
C PHE A 8 -44.28 6.12 20.30
N LEU A 9 -43.95 6.74 21.43
CA LEU A 9 -42.85 7.70 21.55
C LEU A 9 -41.71 7.25 22.50
N LEU A 10 -41.55 5.94 22.70
CA LEU A 10 -40.57 5.39 23.65
C LEU A 10 -39.67 4.28 23.06
N MET A 11 -39.61 4.15 21.73
CA MET A 11 -38.74 3.18 21.04
C MET A 11 -37.77 3.84 20.05
N ILE A 12 -37.20 4.99 20.43
CA ILE A 12 -36.02 5.56 19.76
C ILE A 12 -34.96 5.82 20.85
N GLY A 13 -34.68 4.78 21.63
CA GLY A 13 -33.59 4.75 22.60
C GLY A 13 -32.29 4.34 21.93
N THR A 14 -31.58 5.34 21.41
CA THR A 14 -30.12 5.42 21.28
C THR A 14 -29.34 4.10 21.24
N ILE A 15 -28.95 3.68 20.03
CA ILE A 15 -27.71 2.94 19.84
C ILE A 15 -26.86 3.69 18.82
N THR A 16 -26.32 4.84 19.24
CA THR A 16 -25.19 5.47 18.55
C THR A 16 -23.92 4.76 19.00
N PHE A 17 -23.57 3.65 18.35
CA PHE A 17 -22.21 3.14 18.41
C PHE A 17 -21.31 4.15 17.67
N ALA A 18 -20.79 5.14 18.39
CA ALA A 18 -19.66 5.91 17.91
C ALA A 18 -18.47 4.94 17.79
N GLN A 19 -18.15 4.52 16.57
CA GLN A 19 -16.94 3.73 16.32
C GLN A 19 -15.74 4.62 16.65
N ASN A 20 -15.12 4.36 17.80
CA ASN A 20 -13.86 4.98 18.20
C ASN A 20 -12.75 4.39 17.31
N THR A 21 -12.62 4.89 16.08
CA THR A 21 -11.53 4.50 15.18
C THR A 21 -10.25 5.07 15.78
N LYS A 22 -9.46 4.23 16.46
CA LYS A 22 -8.09 4.58 16.80
C LYS A 22 -7.37 4.94 15.50
N THR A 23 -7.06 6.22 15.30
CA THR A 23 -6.26 6.66 14.16
C THR A 23 -4.85 6.12 14.32
N GLU A 24 -4.59 4.99 13.69
CA GLU A 24 -3.28 4.39 13.61
C GLU A 24 -2.30 5.35 12.91
N ASN A 25 -1.18 5.71 13.55
CA ASN A 25 -0.17 6.61 12.97
C ASN A 25 0.66 5.84 11.93
N VAL A 26 0.19 5.82 10.69
CA VAL A 26 0.88 5.16 9.57
C VAL A 26 2.05 6.03 9.09
N GLN A 27 3.27 5.54 9.30
CA GLN A 27 4.48 6.09 8.70
C GLN A 27 4.70 5.50 7.31
N SER A 28 5.53 6.14 6.48
CA SER A 28 5.85 5.60 5.16
C SER A 28 7.32 5.72 4.81
N LEU A 29 7.80 4.74 4.04
CA LEU A 29 9.11 4.76 3.40
C LEU A 29 8.95 4.59 1.89
N LYS A 30 9.94 5.07 1.14
CA LYS A 30 9.99 4.93 -0.32
C LYS A 30 11.22 4.12 -0.72
N ILE A 31 11.03 3.16 -1.62
CA ILE A 31 12.12 2.49 -2.33
C ILE A 31 12.10 2.96 -3.79
N THR A 32 13.24 3.46 -4.25
CA THR A 32 13.44 4.11 -5.55
C THR A 32 14.47 3.32 -6.35
N GLN A 33 14.57 3.59 -7.66
CA GLN A 33 15.61 3.00 -8.53
C GLN A 33 17.03 3.47 -8.22
N LYS A 34 17.16 4.61 -7.55
CA LYS A 34 18.45 5.19 -7.17
C LYS A 34 18.59 5.21 -5.66
N LYS A 35 19.57 4.49 -5.12
CA LYS A 35 19.97 4.65 -3.72
C LYS A 35 21.42 4.26 -3.49
N CYS A 36 22.12 5.03 -2.66
CA CYS A 36 23.42 4.65 -2.12
C CYS A 36 23.23 3.51 -1.11
N LEU A 37 23.73 2.32 -1.45
CA LEU A 37 23.63 1.09 -0.64
C LEU A 37 24.51 1.08 0.62
N LYS A 38 24.92 2.23 1.17
CA LYS A 38 25.91 2.33 2.26
C LYS A 38 25.38 1.93 3.65
N LYS A 39 24.27 1.20 3.75
CA LYS A 39 23.64 0.87 5.04
C LYS A 39 23.87 -0.60 5.39
N LYS A 40 24.25 -0.87 6.64
CA LYS A 40 24.28 -2.22 7.21
C LYS A 40 22.86 -2.81 7.29
N GLY A 41 22.75 -4.13 7.18
CA GLY A 41 21.49 -4.87 7.18
C GLY A 41 20.81 -4.93 5.81
N PHE A 42 19.52 -5.26 5.82
CA PHE A 42 18.72 -5.38 4.61
C PHE A 42 18.34 -4.01 4.02
N ASN A 43 18.45 -3.89 2.71
CA ASN A 43 18.06 -2.73 1.93
C ASN A 43 17.25 -3.17 0.72
N LEU A 44 16.13 -2.49 0.49
CA LEU A 44 15.28 -2.74 -0.66
C LEU A 44 15.46 -1.61 -1.68
N VAL A 45 15.61 -1.99 -2.94
CA VAL A 45 15.74 -1.08 -4.09
C VAL A 45 14.75 -1.50 -5.16
N LEU A 46 14.03 -0.55 -5.74
CA LEU A 46 13.18 -0.83 -6.90
C LEU A 46 14.10 -1.01 -8.11
N ALA A 47 14.34 -2.24 -8.56
CA ALA A 47 15.28 -2.53 -9.64
C ALA A 47 14.68 -2.14 -10.99
N ALA A 48 13.44 -2.54 -11.23
CA ALA A 48 12.74 -2.32 -12.50
C ALA A 48 11.23 -2.25 -12.30
N VAL A 49 10.56 -1.54 -13.19
CA VAL A 49 9.11 -1.68 -13.43
C VAL A 49 8.98 -2.61 -14.62
N VAL A 50 8.42 -3.81 -14.39
CA VAL A 50 8.27 -4.84 -15.42
C VAL A 50 7.09 -4.51 -16.31
N SER A 51 5.97 -4.14 -15.71
CA SER A 51 4.77 -3.71 -16.41
C SER A 51 3.93 -2.77 -15.53
N ASP A 52 3.19 -1.88 -16.16
CA ASP A 52 2.22 -1.01 -15.50
C ASP A 52 1.00 -0.84 -16.40
N SER A 53 0.00 -1.70 -16.18
CA SER A 53 -1.27 -1.71 -16.91
C SER A 53 -2.42 -1.17 -16.08
N ARG A 54 -2.11 -0.55 -14.92
CA ARG A 54 -3.12 0.01 -14.02
C ARG A 54 -4.00 1.01 -14.76
N CYS A 55 -5.30 0.91 -14.56
CA CYS A 55 -6.29 1.78 -15.16
C CYS A 55 -5.96 3.24 -14.86
N PRO A 56 -5.60 4.08 -15.85
CA PRO A 56 -5.21 5.47 -15.59
C PRO A 56 -6.32 6.29 -14.93
N GLU A 57 -5.93 7.29 -14.14
CA GLU A 57 -6.85 8.34 -13.70
C GLU A 57 -7.37 9.09 -14.93
N GLY A 58 -8.69 9.35 -14.96
CA GLY A 58 -9.37 10.05 -16.05
C GLY A 58 -10.13 9.15 -17.03
N VAL A 59 -9.88 7.83 -17.01
CA VAL A 59 -10.57 6.87 -17.89
C VAL A 59 -11.47 5.92 -17.12
N THR A 60 -12.45 5.35 -17.83
CA THR A 60 -13.26 4.22 -17.33
C THR A 60 -12.72 2.93 -17.91
N CYS A 61 -12.20 2.04 -17.07
CA CYS A 61 -11.73 0.73 -17.51
C CYS A 61 -12.74 -0.37 -17.16
N ILE A 62 -12.86 -1.35 -18.05
CA ILE A 62 -13.60 -2.61 -17.77
C ILE A 62 -12.84 -3.45 -16.73
N TRP A 63 -11.50 -3.38 -16.73
CA TRP A 63 -10.61 -4.08 -15.82
C TRP A 63 -9.64 -3.09 -15.16
N ALA A 64 -9.37 -3.26 -13.86
CA ALA A 64 -8.52 -2.33 -13.09
C ALA A 64 -7.02 -2.38 -13.49
N GLY A 65 -6.56 -3.46 -14.13
CA GLY A 65 -5.16 -3.68 -14.45
C GLY A 65 -4.29 -3.91 -13.22
N GLU A 66 -2.97 -3.99 -13.42
CA GLU A 66 -2.00 -4.24 -12.35
C GLU A 66 -0.63 -3.63 -12.67
N ALA A 67 0.23 -3.53 -11.66
CA ALA A 67 1.63 -3.17 -11.86
C ALA A 67 2.53 -4.30 -11.37
N SER A 68 3.54 -4.65 -12.16
CA SER A 68 4.58 -5.60 -11.78
C SER A 68 5.91 -4.90 -11.69
N VAL A 69 6.66 -5.15 -10.62
CA VAL A 69 7.98 -4.56 -10.41
C VAL A 69 8.96 -5.60 -9.87
N THR A 70 10.23 -5.39 -10.13
CA THR A 70 11.32 -6.16 -9.51
C THR A 70 11.92 -5.34 -8.38
N VAL A 71 11.96 -5.91 -7.18
CA VAL A 71 12.62 -5.34 -6.01
C VAL A 71 13.88 -6.16 -5.71
N SER A 72 15.03 -5.50 -5.75
CA SER A 72 16.29 -6.09 -5.30
C SER A 72 16.43 -5.97 -3.79
N VAL A 73 16.81 -7.07 -3.16
CA VAL A 73 17.19 -7.16 -1.75
C VAL A 73 18.70 -7.18 -1.66
N TYR A 74 19.25 -6.22 -0.93
CA TYR A 74 20.67 -6.17 -0.59
C TYR A 74 20.85 -6.42 0.91
N LYS A 75 21.86 -7.21 1.28
CA LYS A 75 22.35 -7.32 2.67
C LYS A 75 23.79 -6.85 2.70
N ASP A 76 24.08 -5.82 3.50
CA ASP A 76 25.43 -5.26 3.65
C ASP A 76 26.08 -4.94 2.28
N SER A 77 25.33 -4.27 1.40
CA SER A 77 25.71 -3.90 0.01
C SER A 77 25.87 -5.05 -0.99
N LYS A 78 25.60 -6.31 -0.62
CA LYS A 78 25.62 -7.45 -1.54
C LYS A 78 24.20 -7.81 -1.95
N LEU A 79 23.99 -8.04 -3.25
CA LEU A 79 22.71 -8.52 -3.76
C LEU A 79 22.41 -9.92 -3.21
N VAL A 80 21.21 -10.11 -2.71
CA VAL A 80 20.74 -11.37 -2.11
C VAL A 80 19.65 -12.00 -2.97
N GLU A 81 18.71 -11.19 -3.45
CA GLU A 81 17.54 -11.64 -4.20
C GLU A 81 17.06 -10.53 -5.12
N ASP A 82 16.62 -10.89 -6.32
CA ASP A 82 15.73 -10.07 -7.14
C ASP A 82 14.36 -10.71 -7.14
N HIS A 83 13.37 -9.99 -6.61
CA HIS A 83 12.02 -10.50 -6.47
C HIS A 83 11.06 -9.71 -7.34
N THR A 84 10.42 -10.37 -8.29
CA THR A 84 9.36 -9.76 -9.10
C THR A 84 8.01 -10.01 -8.46
N MET A 85 7.31 -8.93 -8.12
CA MET A 85 6.01 -8.98 -7.47
C MET A 85 4.96 -8.22 -8.28
N VAL A 86 3.72 -8.68 -8.18
CA VAL A 86 2.55 -8.05 -8.81
C VAL A 86 1.73 -7.34 -7.74
N PHE A 87 1.42 -6.06 -7.99
CA PHE A 87 0.60 -5.23 -7.12
C PHE A 87 -0.86 -5.38 -7.53
N SER A 88 -1.53 -6.37 -6.94
CA SER A 88 -2.96 -6.65 -7.09
C SER A 88 -3.55 -7.05 -5.73
N MET A 89 -4.88 -7.04 -5.63
CA MET A 89 -5.58 -7.54 -4.42
C MET A 89 -5.28 -9.02 -4.14
N LYS A 90 -5.02 -9.82 -5.19
CA LYS A 90 -4.75 -11.26 -5.05
C LYS A 90 -3.41 -11.53 -4.37
N ASN A 91 -2.41 -10.70 -4.63
CA ASN A 91 -1.05 -10.85 -4.10
C ASN A 91 -0.81 -10.02 -2.84
N GLU A 92 -1.84 -9.35 -2.29
CA GLU A 92 -1.67 -8.41 -1.20
C GLU A 92 -1.05 -9.05 0.04
N GLN A 93 -1.54 -10.22 0.44
CA GLN A 93 -1.04 -10.91 1.64
C GLN A 93 0.39 -11.41 1.45
N GLU A 94 0.71 -11.98 0.29
CA GLU A 94 2.04 -12.47 -0.06
C GLU A 94 3.06 -11.31 -0.07
N ASN A 95 2.75 -10.23 -0.79
CA ASN A 95 3.60 -9.04 -0.87
C ASN A 95 3.85 -8.43 0.51
N ARG A 96 2.81 -8.38 1.36
CA ARG A 96 2.92 -7.88 2.74
C ARG A 96 3.91 -8.71 3.54
N GLN A 97 3.78 -10.03 3.51
CA GLN A 97 4.68 -10.95 4.20
C GLN A 97 6.12 -10.83 3.69
N TRP A 98 6.30 -10.70 2.38
CA TRP A 98 7.61 -10.51 1.77
C TRP A 98 8.28 -9.22 2.23
N PHE A 99 7.56 -8.08 2.25
CA PHE A 99 8.10 -6.82 2.77
C PHE A 99 8.46 -6.93 4.26
N SER A 100 7.59 -7.52 5.08
CA SER A 100 7.83 -7.71 6.52
C SER A 100 9.07 -8.57 6.83
N LYS A 101 9.49 -9.46 5.92
CA LYS A 101 10.71 -10.28 6.07
C LYS A 101 11.99 -9.43 6.04
N TYR A 102 12.04 -8.41 5.18
CA TYR A 102 13.26 -7.64 4.91
C TYR A 102 13.28 -6.25 5.57
N LEU A 103 12.14 -5.78 6.07
CA LEU A 103 12.06 -4.52 6.80
C LEU A 103 12.60 -4.65 8.25
N PRO A 104 13.20 -3.58 8.81
CA PRO A 104 13.60 -3.54 10.22
C PRO A 104 12.41 -3.80 11.15
N GLU A 105 12.66 -4.31 12.37
CA GLU A 105 11.60 -4.65 13.36
C GLU A 105 10.52 -3.57 13.51
N LYS A 106 10.94 -2.30 13.67
CA LYS A 106 10.05 -1.13 13.82
C LYS A 106 9.21 -0.79 12.57
N GLN A 107 9.39 -1.53 11.48
CA GLN A 107 8.76 -1.30 10.18
C GLN A 107 8.07 -2.58 9.65
N LYS A 108 8.13 -3.70 10.38
CA LYS A 108 7.56 -4.98 9.94
C LYS A 108 6.05 -5.00 9.91
N ASN A 109 5.37 -4.16 10.71
CA ASN A 109 3.93 -4.02 10.69
C ASN A 109 3.50 -3.18 9.46
N VAL A 110 3.61 -3.79 8.28
CA VAL A 110 3.24 -3.20 7.00
C VAL A 110 1.72 -3.12 6.92
N LYS A 111 1.20 -1.91 6.67
CA LYS A 111 -0.23 -1.62 6.50
C LYS A 111 -0.62 -1.38 5.05
N SER A 112 0.26 -0.79 4.25
CA SER A 112 0.00 -0.57 2.82
C SER A 112 1.27 -0.61 2.00
N PHE A 113 1.14 -0.88 0.71
CA PHE A 113 2.23 -0.75 -0.26
C PHE A 113 1.64 -0.49 -1.64
N SER A 114 2.25 0.39 -2.42
CA SER A 114 1.79 0.70 -3.78
C SER A 114 2.92 1.26 -4.64
N VAL A 115 2.81 1.02 -5.95
CA VAL A 115 3.68 1.61 -6.96
C VAL A 115 3.23 3.05 -7.24
N PHE A 116 4.17 3.97 -7.34
CA PHE A 116 3.93 5.36 -7.69
C PHE A 116 4.90 5.80 -8.79
N PRO A 117 4.56 6.80 -9.61
CA PRO A 117 3.24 7.47 -9.65
C PRO A 117 2.15 6.53 -10.19
N TYR A 118 0.89 6.89 -9.94
CA TYR A 118 -0.25 6.22 -10.56
C TYR A 118 -0.45 6.80 -11.97
N PRO A 119 -0.74 5.98 -13.01
CA PRO A 119 -0.92 6.48 -14.37
C PRO A 119 -2.09 7.46 -14.48
N LYS A 120 -1.95 8.45 -15.36
CA LYS A 120 -2.99 9.42 -15.71
C LYS A 120 -3.12 9.50 -17.22
N GLU A 121 -4.34 9.68 -17.72
CA GLU A 121 -4.58 9.80 -19.15
C GLU A 121 -3.76 10.92 -19.80
N GLY A 122 -3.15 10.65 -20.95
CA GLY A 122 -2.32 11.61 -21.69
C GLY A 122 -0.98 11.97 -21.03
N VAL A 123 -0.67 11.44 -19.83
CA VAL A 123 0.57 11.75 -19.11
C VAL A 123 1.57 10.60 -19.22
N LYS A 124 2.69 10.84 -19.92
CA LYS A 124 3.80 9.89 -19.97
C LYS A 124 4.61 9.95 -18.68
N ILE A 125 4.72 8.82 -17.98
CA ILE A 125 5.56 8.70 -16.78
C ILE A 125 7.02 8.54 -17.18
N ASN A 126 7.92 9.33 -16.58
CA ASN A 126 9.36 9.07 -16.69
C ASN A 126 9.71 7.82 -15.86
N PRO A 127 10.33 6.78 -16.45
CA PRO A 127 10.69 5.56 -15.74
C PRO A 127 11.46 5.79 -14.44
N LYS A 128 12.31 6.83 -14.38
CA LYS A 128 13.12 7.17 -13.20
C LYS A 128 12.31 7.72 -12.02
N ASN A 129 11.07 8.14 -12.27
CA ASN A 129 10.17 8.68 -11.25
C ASN A 129 9.42 7.59 -10.50
N TYR A 130 9.52 6.32 -10.93
CA TYR A 130 8.87 5.23 -10.24
C TYR A 130 9.50 4.95 -8.88
N TYR A 131 8.64 4.65 -7.91
CA TYR A 131 9.00 4.19 -6.58
C TYR A 131 7.89 3.32 -5.99
N VAL A 132 8.25 2.45 -5.06
CA VAL A 132 7.25 1.77 -4.22
C VAL A 132 7.19 2.50 -2.88
N LYS A 133 5.98 2.89 -2.48
CA LYS A 133 5.71 3.47 -1.15
C LYS A 133 5.20 2.35 -0.26
N ILE A 134 5.79 2.19 0.92
CA ILE A 134 5.39 1.20 1.91
C ILE A 134 4.97 1.94 3.17
N GLY A 135 3.72 1.76 3.60
CA GLY A 135 3.16 2.28 4.83
C GLY A 135 3.26 1.25 5.96
N TYR A 136 3.73 1.66 7.13
CA TYR A 136 3.92 0.79 8.29
C TYR A 136 3.57 1.51 9.60
N ILE A 137 3.36 0.73 10.66
CA ILE A 137 3.21 1.23 12.03
C ILE A 137 4.40 0.73 12.86
N LYS A 138 4.84 1.58 13.79
CA LYS A 138 5.92 1.24 14.72
C LYS A 138 5.45 0.34 15.85
#